data_AF-A0A6M0AEE9-F1
#
_entry.id   AF-A0A6M0AEE9-F1
#
_cell.length_a   1.000
_cell.length_b   1.000
_cell.length_c   1.000
_cell.angle_alpha   90.00
_cell.angle_beta   90.00
_cell.angle_gamma   90.00
#
_symmetry.space_group_name_H-M   'P 1'
#
loop_
_entity.id
_entity.type
_entity.pdbx_description
1 polymer ?
#
loop_
_entity_poly.entity_id
_entity_poly.type
_entity_poly.pdbx_seq_one_letter_code
_entity_poly.pdbx_strand_id
1 'polypeptide(L)'
;MTIPRTICLGFLSVIAIGTLLLMMPFAASEGTWTHPMVALFTSTSAVCVTGLVVVDTGSYFSFWGQLIVLGLFQIGGLGYMTTTTFLILLLGRKFKLKQKIAIQQALDRQGLQDSAALIRSIIATAIIFEITGIFLLLLVFVPDYGLYQGLWLAIFHSISAWNNAGFSLFPDSLTSYQSSLLLNLVITTL
;
A
#
# COMPACT_ATOMS: atom_id res chain seq x y z
N MET A 1 -13.65 14.62 19.91
CA MET A 1 -12.62 14.88 18.88
C MET A 1 -13.33 15.11 17.56
N THR A 2 -12.90 16.10 16.78
CA THR A 2 -13.45 16.34 15.44
C THR A 2 -13.01 15.21 14.49
N ILE A 3 -13.77 15.01 13.40
CA ILE A 3 -13.46 13.98 12.41
C ILE A 3 -12.08 14.23 11.76
N PRO A 4 -11.71 15.46 11.32
CA PRO A 4 -10.38 15.73 10.76
C PRO A 4 -9.25 15.37 11.73
N ARG A 5 -9.42 15.65 13.03
CA ARG A 5 -8.44 15.29 14.06
C ARG A 5 -8.32 13.77 14.24
N THR A 6 -9.42 13.04 14.06
CA THR A 6 -9.43 11.57 14.15
C THR A 6 -8.70 10.96 12.95
N ILE A 7 -8.93 11.49 11.74
CA ILE A 7 -8.23 11.06 10.52
C ILE A 7 -6.72 11.34 10.67
N CYS A 8 -6.35 12.57 11.03
CA CYS A 8 -4.94 12.96 11.23
C CYS A 8 -4.21 12.08 12.24
N LEU A 9 -4.81 11.83 13.42
CA LEU A 9 -4.21 10.96 14.43
C LEU A 9 -4.18 9.49 13.99
N GLY A 10 -5.15 9.05 13.20
CA GLY A 10 -5.14 7.72 12.59
C GLY A 10 -3.94 7.52 11.68
N PHE A 11 -3.72 8.44 10.74
CA PHE A 11 -2.56 8.44 9.85
C PHE A 11 -1.24 8.50 10.63
N LEU A 12 -1.11 9.41 11.60
CA LEU A 12 0.08 9.49 12.45
C LEU A 12 0.36 8.20 13.20
N SER A 13 -0.70 7.51 13.66
CA SER A 13 -0.56 6.23 14.37
C SER A 13 -0.03 5.14 13.43
N VAL A 14 -0.56 5.05 12.21
CA VAL A 14 -0.07 4.08 11.21
C VAL A 14 1.39 4.37 10.84
N ILE A 15 1.75 5.63 10.63
CA ILE A 15 3.14 6.04 10.34
C ILE A 15 4.07 5.65 11.50
N ALA A 16 3.66 5.93 12.74
CA ALA A 16 4.46 5.59 13.92
C ALA A 16 4.65 4.07 14.07
N ILE A 17 3.58 3.28 13.91
CA ILE A 17 3.65 1.82 13.95
C ILE A 17 4.54 1.29 12.82
N GLY A 18 4.36 1.79 11.60
CA GLY A 18 5.20 1.42 10.46
C GLY A 18 6.67 1.74 10.68
N THR A 19 6.97 2.90 11.29
CA THR A 19 8.34 3.30 11.65
C THR A 19 8.95 2.30 12.62
N LEU A 20 8.24 1.96 13.71
CA LEU A 20 8.75 1.00 14.69
C LEU A 20 8.97 -0.38 14.08
N LEU A 21 8.06 -0.85 13.22
CA LEU A 21 8.20 -2.14 12.54
C LEU A 21 9.39 -2.15 11.57
N LEU A 22 9.58 -1.08 10.78
CA LEU A 22 10.70 -0.96 9.85
C LEU A 22 12.04 -0.76 10.55
N MET A 23 12.07 -0.28 11.79
CA MET A 23 13.30 -0.18 12.59
C MET A 23 13.83 -1.54 13.06
N MET A 24 12.99 -2.56 13.10
CA MET A 24 13.35 -3.86 13.65
C MET A 24 14.34 -4.60 12.75
N PRO A 25 15.26 -5.40 13.33
CA PRO A 25 16.29 -6.10 12.57
C PRO A 25 15.75 -7.07 11.52
N PHE A 26 14.57 -7.66 11.73
CA PHE A 26 13.96 -8.56 10.74
C PHE A 26 13.53 -7.83 9.46
N ALA A 27 13.31 -6.51 9.51
CA ALA A 27 12.88 -5.71 8.37
C ALA A 27 14.07 -5.31 7.47
N ALA A 28 15.28 -5.24 8.01
CA ALA A 28 16.49 -4.94 7.25
C ALA A 28 17.05 -6.20 6.57
N SER A 29 17.57 -6.07 5.35
CA SER A 29 18.18 -7.19 4.63
C SER A 29 19.43 -7.75 5.34
N GLU A 30 20.20 -6.88 5.99
CA GLU A 30 21.40 -7.25 6.76
C GLU A 30 21.09 -7.81 8.17
N GLY A 31 19.82 -7.82 8.59
CA GLY A 31 19.45 -8.26 9.94
C GLY A 31 19.83 -7.28 11.05
N THR A 32 20.16 -6.03 10.70
CA THR A 32 20.58 -4.97 11.62
C THR A 32 19.45 -3.97 11.88
N TRP A 33 19.57 -3.17 12.94
CA TRP A 33 18.60 -2.12 13.22
C TRP A 33 18.65 -1.03 12.15
N THR A 34 17.50 -0.73 11.53
CA THR A 34 17.40 0.36 10.55
C THR A 34 17.49 1.72 11.24
N HIS A 35 18.16 2.67 10.60
CA HIS A 35 18.30 4.03 11.11
C HIS A 35 16.92 4.69 11.27
N PRO A 36 16.60 5.33 12.42
CA PRO A 36 15.25 5.87 12.70
C PRO A 36 14.72 6.83 11.62
N MET A 37 15.59 7.68 11.06
CA MET A 37 15.20 8.60 9.97
C MET A 37 14.81 7.86 8.70
N VAL A 38 15.49 6.76 8.36
CA VAL A 38 15.18 5.96 7.17
C VAL A 38 13.81 5.29 7.36
N ALA A 39 13.57 4.68 8.52
CA ALA A 39 12.29 4.04 8.83
C ALA A 39 11.14 5.06 8.87
N LEU A 40 11.32 6.23 9.49
CA LEU A 40 10.28 7.26 9.58
C LEU A 40 9.95 7.84 8.21
N PHE A 41 10.97 8.15 7.40
CA PHE A 41 10.78 8.69 6.06
C PHE A 41 10.09 7.66 5.16
N THR A 42 10.56 6.42 5.16
CA THR A 42 9.98 5.33 4.35
C THR A 42 8.53 5.06 4.75
N SER A 43 8.25 4.98 6.07
CA SER A 43 6.89 4.78 6.58
C SER A 43 5.96 5.92 6.15
N THR A 44 6.41 7.18 6.28
CA THR A 44 5.63 8.35 5.87
C THR A 44 5.38 8.34 4.36
N SER A 45 6.40 8.09 3.55
CA SER A 45 6.29 8.05 2.09
C SER A 45 5.38 6.93 1.61
N ALA A 46 5.42 5.75 2.24
CA ALA A 46 4.53 4.64 1.94
C ALA A 46 3.07 4.96 2.29
N VAL A 47 2.81 5.40 3.53
CA VAL A 47 1.44 5.74 3.97
C VAL A 47 0.84 6.91 3.18
N CYS A 48 1.66 7.89 2.81
CA CYS A 48 1.26 9.01 1.96
C CYS A 48 1.34 8.69 0.46
N VAL A 49 1.73 7.46 0.09
CA VAL A 49 1.68 6.97 -1.29
C VAL A 49 2.49 7.89 -2.23
N THR A 50 3.64 8.36 -1.76
CA THR A 50 4.44 9.40 -2.44
C THR A 50 5.59 8.83 -3.28
N GLY A 51 6.09 7.65 -2.92
CA GLY A 51 7.12 6.93 -3.69
C GLY A 51 8.54 7.48 -3.55
N LEU A 52 8.77 8.45 -2.66
CA LEU A 52 10.11 8.94 -2.36
C LEU A 52 10.83 7.99 -1.42
N VAL A 53 12.09 7.70 -1.71
CA VAL A 53 12.93 6.80 -0.92
C VAL A 53 14.28 7.46 -0.62
N VAL A 54 14.81 7.22 0.57
CA VAL A 54 16.16 7.65 0.98
C VAL A 54 17.19 6.54 0.86
N VAL A 55 16.72 5.30 0.69
CA VAL A 55 17.49 4.08 0.45
C VAL A 55 16.74 3.25 -0.57
N ASP A 56 17.43 2.43 -1.35
CA ASP A 56 16.77 1.53 -2.30
C ASP A 56 15.92 0.49 -1.56
N THR A 57 14.62 0.42 -1.87
CA THR A 57 13.67 -0.41 -1.11
C THR A 57 13.92 -1.91 -1.34
N GLY A 58 14.32 -2.28 -2.55
CA GLY A 58 14.54 -3.68 -2.93
C GLY A 58 15.75 -4.31 -2.24
N SER A 59 16.86 -3.58 -2.14
CA SER A 59 18.11 -4.07 -1.54
C SER A 59 18.22 -3.81 -0.04
N TYR A 60 17.68 -2.70 0.46
CA TYR A 60 17.83 -2.31 1.87
C TYR A 60 16.90 -3.10 2.80
N PHE A 61 15.66 -3.34 2.37
CA PHE A 61 14.69 -4.06 3.18
C PHE A 61 14.67 -5.55 2.82
N SER A 62 14.56 -6.40 3.85
CA SER A 62 14.28 -7.82 3.69
C SER A 62 12.89 -8.03 3.10
N PHE A 63 12.54 -9.27 2.74
CA PHE A 63 11.17 -9.64 2.37
C PHE A 63 10.12 -9.12 3.36
N TRP A 64 10.40 -9.22 4.67
CA TRP A 64 9.48 -8.73 5.71
C TRP A 64 9.38 -7.21 5.75
N GLY A 65 10.49 -6.50 5.53
CA GLY A 65 10.47 -5.05 5.42
C GLY A 65 9.68 -4.58 4.19
N GLN A 66 9.89 -5.23 3.04
CA GLN A 66 9.13 -4.98 1.81
C GLN A 66 7.63 -5.26 2.01
N LEU A 67 7.27 -6.34 2.71
CA LEU A 67 5.88 -6.64 3.07
C LEU A 67 5.25 -5.55 3.97
N ILE A 68 6.02 -5.01 4.92
CA ILE A 68 5.56 -3.88 5.75
C ILE A 68 5.33 -2.64 4.87
N VAL A 69 6.27 -2.28 4.01
CA VAL A 69 6.12 -1.14 3.07
C VAL A 69 4.87 -1.32 2.21
N LEU A 70 4.65 -2.52 1.67
CA LEU A 70 3.47 -2.87 0.89
C LEU A 70 2.18 -2.67 1.70
N GLY A 71 2.13 -3.18 2.92
CA GLY A 71 0.97 -2.97 3.80
C GLY A 71 0.71 -1.48 4.11
N LEU A 72 1.77 -0.69 4.29
CA LEU A 72 1.64 0.74 4.59
C LEU A 72 1.03 1.52 3.43
N PHE A 73 1.50 1.32 2.20
CA PHE A 73 0.91 2.01 1.05
C PHE A 73 -0.46 1.45 0.64
N GLN A 74 -0.77 0.18 0.95
CA GLN A 74 -2.15 -0.33 0.81
C GLN A 74 -3.12 0.37 1.75
N ILE A 75 -2.72 0.54 3.03
CA ILE A 75 -3.52 1.28 4.02
C ILE A 75 -3.67 2.74 3.59
N GLY A 76 -2.61 3.33 3.05
CA GLY A 76 -2.56 4.70 2.53
C GLY A 76 -3.48 4.93 1.33
N GLY A 77 -3.34 4.11 0.28
CA GLY A 77 -4.03 4.27 -1.00
C GLY A 77 -5.53 4.00 -0.92
N LEU A 78 -5.96 3.00 -0.13
CA LEU A 78 -7.38 2.83 0.19
C LEU A 78 -7.92 3.94 1.10
N GLY A 79 -7.03 4.60 1.84
CA GLY A 79 -7.33 5.57 2.87
C GLY A 79 -7.61 4.93 4.24
N TYR A 80 -7.04 5.52 5.30
CA TYR A 80 -7.17 5.04 6.69
C TYR A 80 -8.63 4.73 7.09
N MET A 81 -9.57 5.58 6.68
CA MET A 81 -10.98 5.43 7.01
C MET A 81 -11.62 4.21 6.33
N THR A 82 -11.31 3.97 5.06
CA THR A 82 -11.79 2.81 4.30
C THR A 82 -11.25 1.52 4.92
N THR A 83 -9.96 1.47 5.22
CA THR A 83 -9.29 0.28 5.79
C THR A 83 -9.77 -0.05 7.20
N THR A 84 -9.89 0.95 8.08
CA THR A 84 -10.42 0.76 9.44
C THR A 84 -11.86 0.25 9.40
N THR A 85 -12.65 0.80 8.49
CA THR A 85 -14.06 0.44 8.35
C THR A 85 -14.24 -0.97 7.76
N PHE A 86 -13.35 -1.39 6.86
CA PHE A 86 -13.32 -2.75 6.34
C PHE A 86 -13.00 -3.79 7.42
N LEU A 87 -12.02 -3.51 8.28
CA LEU A 87 -11.73 -4.39 9.43
C LEU A 87 -12.95 -4.57 10.33
N ILE A 88 -13.72 -3.50 10.58
CA ILE A 88 -14.96 -3.56 11.37
C ILE A 88 -16.03 -4.41 10.66
N LEU A 89 -16.13 -4.30 9.34
CA LEU A 89 -17.02 -5.08 8.49
C LEU A 89 -16.71 -6.58 8.54
N LEU A 90 -15.42 -6.95 8.41
CA LEU A 90 -14.97 -8.34 8.52
C LEU A 90 -15.26 -8.93 9.90
N LEU A 91 -15.18 -8.12 10.96
CA LEU A 91 -15.53 -8.52 12.33
C LEU A 91 -17.04 -8.62 12.58
N GLY A 92 -17.89 -8.43 11.55
CA GLY A 92 -19.35 -8.55 11.65
C GLY A 92 -20.02 -7.45 12.49
N ARG A 93 -19.31 -6.36 12.80
CA ARG A 93 -19.82 -5.29 13.68
C ARG A 93 -20.58 -4.23 12.87
N LYS A 94 -21.73 -3.80 13.40
CA LYS A 94 -22.53 -2.70 12.82
C LYS A 94 -21.79 -1.37 12.97
N PHE A 95 -21.91 -0.50 11.96
CA PHE A 95 -21.30 0.84 12.00
C PHE A 95 -21.95 1.74 13.04
N LYS A 96 -21.13 2.47 13.77
CA LYS A 96 -21.56 3.60 14.59
C LYS A 96 -21.80 4.83 13.69
N LEU A 97 -22.76 5.69 14.05
CA LEU A 97 -23.06 6.92 13.29
C LEU A 97 -21.81 7.77 13.01
N LYS A 98 -20.90 7.88 13.98
CA LYS A 98 -19.62 8.60 13.82
C LYS A 98 -18.73 8.05 12.69
N GLN A 99 -18.75 6.74 12.44
CA GLN A 99 -17.97 6.11 11.36
C GLN A 99 -18.58 6.46 9.99
N LYS A 100 -19.91 6.43 9.88
CA LYS A 100 -20.61 6.83 8.65
C LYS A 100 -20.30 8.29 8.27
N ILE A 101 -20.34 9.21 9.23
CA ILE A 101 -20.01 10.63 8.98
C ILE A 101 -18.54 10.80 8.60
N ALA A 102 -17.62 10.06 9.22
CA ALA A 102 -16.20 10.15 8.90
C ALA A 102 -15.86 9.62 7.50
N ILE A 103 -16.56 8.57 7.02
CA ILE A 103 -16.43 8.06 5.65
C ILE A 103 -16.93 9.10 4.64
N GLN A 104 -18.06 9.74 4.92
CA GLN A 104 -18.60 10.82 4.06
C GLN A 104 -17.60 11.96 3.88
N GLN A 105 -16.96 12.40 4.98
CA GLN A 105 -15.96 13.47 4.91
C GLN A 105 -14.66 13.03 4.24
N ALA A 106 -14.24 11.78 4.42
CA ALA A 106 -13.03 11.25 3.77
C ALA A 106 -13.22 11.04 2.25
N LEU A 107 -14.44 10.74 1.80
CA LEU A 107 -14.79 10.50 0.40
C LEU A 107 -15.52 11.67 -0.26
N ASP A 108 -15.56 12.82 0.42
CA ASP A 108 -16.22 14.06 0.01
C ASP A 108 -17.64 13.88 -0.55
N ARG A 109 -18.50 13.13 0.17
CA ARG A 109 -19.89 12.82 -0.24
C ARG A 109 -20.95 13.35 0.70
N GLN A 110 -22.04 13.87 0.11
CA GLN A 110 -23.27 14.27 0.81
C GLN A 110 -24.29 13.11 0.83
N GLY A 111 -24.78 12.72 2.01
CA GLY A 111 -25.94 11.82 2.17
C GLY A 111 -25.67 10.47 2.87
N LEU A 112 -26.62 10.01 3.70
CA LEU A 112 -26.61 8.77 4.48
C LEU A 112 -26.89 7.49 3.64
N GLN A 113 -26.44 7.45 2.38
CA GLN A 113 -26.48 6.19 1.60
C GLN A 113 -25.51 5.17 2.20
N ASP A 114 -25.71 3.89 1.86
CA ASP A 114 -25.06 2.75 2.49
C ASP A 114 -23.53 2.77 2.30
N SER A 115 -22.83 3.46 3.21
CA SER A 115 -21.37 3.62 3.21
C SER A 115 -20.66 2.27 3.25
N ALA A 116 -21.33 1.24 3.74
CA ALA A 116 -20.83 -0.13 3.76
C ALA A 116 -20.72 -0.72 2.35
N ALA A 117 -21.76 -0.56 1.53
CA ALA A 117 -21.79 -1.04 0.16
C ALA A 117 -20.72 -0.37 -0.68
N LEU A 118 -20.53 0.94 -0.50
CA LEU A 118 -19.47 1.70 -1.17
C LEU A 118 -18.08 1.16 -0.80
N ILE A 119 -17.79 0.96 0.49
CA ILE A 119 -16.48 0.45 0.94
C ILE A 119 -16.23 -0.97 0.42
N ARG A 120 -17.25 -1.83 0.45
CA ARG A 120 -17.15 -3.17 -0.15
C ARG A 120 -16.85 -3.08 -1.64
N SER A 121 -17.48 -2.15 -2.36
CA SER A 121 -17.22 -1.93 -3.77
C SER A 121 -15.80 -1.44 -4.02
N ILE A 122 -15.32 -0.44 -3.28
CA ILE A 122 -13.95 0.10 -3.42
C ILE A 122 -12.92 -1.02 -3.23
N ILE A 123 -13.08 -1.84 -2.19
CA ILE A 123 -12.14 -2.91 -1.87
C ILE A 123 -12.23 -4.07 -2.84
N ALA A 124 -13.45 -4.45 -3.25
CA ALA A 124 -13.62 -5.48 -4.27
C ALA A 124 -12.98 -5.05 -5.60
N THR A 125 -13.20 -3.80 -6.02
CA THR A 125 -12.56 -3.23 -7.20
C THR A 125 -11.04 -3.26 -7.07
N ALA A 126 -10.48 -2.77 -5.95
CA ALA A 126 -9.05 -2.79 -5.71
C ALA A 126 -8.45 -4.20 -5.83
N ILE A 127 -9.01 -5.17 -5.12
CA ILE A 127 -8.52 -6.56 -5.14
C ILE A 127 -8.62 -7.17 -6.55
N ILE A 128 -9.69 -6.88 -7.31
CA ILE A 128 -9.86 -7.40 -8.67
C ILE A 128 -8.76 -6.86 -9.59
N PHE A 129 -8.49 -5.55 -9.55
CA PHE A 129 -7.48 -4.93 -10.39
C PHE A 129 -6.06 -5.31 -9.95
N GLU A 130 -5.78 -5.36 -8.65
CA GLU A 130 -4.51 -5.85 -8.11
C GLU A 130 -4.23 -7.30 -8.52
N ILE A 131 -5.20 -8.21 -8.38
CA ILE A 131 -5.03 -9.62 -8.81
C ILE A 131 -4.82 -9.70 -10.33
N THR A 132 -5.56 -8.92 -11.10
CA THR A 132 -5.40 -8.89 -12.57
C THR A 132 -4.02 -8.40 -12.96
N GLY A 133 -3.55 -7.31 -12.34
CA GLY A 133 -2.20 -6.77 -12.55
C GLY A 133 -1.11 -7.78 -12.16
N ILE A 134 -1.28 -8.51 -11.05
CA ILE A 134 -0.36 -9.59 -10.66
C ILE A 134 -0.24 -10.64 -11.76
N PHE A 135 -1.35 -11.16 -12.28
CA PHE A 135 -1.32 -12.19 -13.33
C PHE A 135 -0.67 -11.69 -14.62
N LEU A 136 -0.88 -10.43 -15.00
CA LEU A 136 -0.26 -9.86 -16.20
C LEU A 136 1.23 -9.59 -15.99
N LEU A 137 1.64 -9.08 -14.82
CA LEU A 137 3.05 -8.84 -14.49
C LEU A 137 3.84 -10.13 -14.30
N LEU A 138 3.21 -11.23 -13.89
CA LEU A 138 3.86 -12.54 -13.85
C LEU A 138 4.42 -12.96 -15.22
N LEU A 139 3.73 -12.63 -16.31
CA LEU A 139 4.20 -12.91 -17.67
C LEU A 139 5.49 -12.17 -18.02
N VAL A 140 5.77 -11.06 -17.33
CA VAL A 140 6.97 -10.24 -17.50
C VAL A 140 8.08 -10.68 -16.55
N PHE A 141 7.80 -10.81 -15.25
CA PHE A 141 8.84 -11.03 -14.24
C PHE A 141 9.26 -12.48 -14.03
N VAL A 142 8.39 -13.46 -14.30
CA VAL A 142 8.74 -14.89 -14.11
C VAL A 142 9.84 -15.36 -15.09
N PRO A 143 9.82 -14.99 -16.38
CA PRO A 143 10.92 -15.32 -17.29
C PRO A 143 12.30 -14.83 -16.81
N ASP A 144 12.35 -13.65 -16.18
CA ASP A 144 13.61 -13.00 -15.80
C ASP A 144 14.11 -13.41 -14.40
N TYR A 145 13.21 -13.64 -13.44
CA TYR A 145 13.57 -13.89 -12.02
C TYR A 145 13.10 -15.24 -11.48
N GLY A 146 12.46 -16.06 -12.32
CA GLY A 146 11.85 -17.32 -11.90
C GLY A 146 10.56 -17.12 -11.10
N LEU A 147 9.93 -18.24 -10.72
CA LEU A 147 8.56 -18.23 -10.18
C LEU A 147 8.43 -17.54 -8.82
N TYR A 148 9.32 -17.82 -7.87
CA TYR A 148 9.21 -17.29 -6.51
C TYR A 148 9.46 -15.77 -6.45
N GLN A 149 10.57 -15.32 -7.04
CA GLN A 149 10.93 -13.91 -7.04
C GLN A 149 10.05 -13.12 -8.02
N GLY A 150 9.73 -13.68 -9.19
CA GLY A 150 8.81 -13.08 -10.15
C GLY A 150 7.40 -12.87 -9.58
N LEU A 151 6.88 -13.83 -8.79
CA LEU A 151 5.60 -13.66 -8.09
C LEU A 151 5.64 -12.53 -7.08
N TRP A 152 6.70 -12.44 -6.28
CA TRP A 152 6.83 -11.36 -5.31
C TRP A 152 6.94 -9.98 -5.98
N LEU A 153 7.73 -9.88 -7.05
CA LEU A 153 7.84 -8.66 -7.87
C LEU A 153 6.48 -8.27 -8.46
N ALA A 154 5.71 -9.24 -8.99
CA ALA A 154 4.39 -8.98 -9.57
C ALA A 154 3.39 -8.48 -8.51
N ILE A 155 3.37 -9.11 -7.33
CA ILE A 155 2.54 -8.69 -6.19
C ILE A 155 2.88 -7.26 -5.77
N PHE A 156 4.16 -7.00 -5.51
CA PHE A 156 4.58 -5.69 -5.02
C PHE A 156 4.27 -4.58 -6.02
N HIS A 157 4.63 -4.75 -7.30
CA HIS A 157 4.45 -3.70 -8.30
C HIS A 157 3.00 -3.51 -8.72
N SER A 158 2.18 -4.56 -8.75
CA SER A 158 0.74 -4.40 -9.06
C SER A 158 0.02 -3.59 -7.98
N ILE A 159 0.31 -3.88 -6.70
CA ILE A 159 -0.32 -3.19 -5.58
C ILE A 159 0.23 -1.75 -5.48
N SER A 160 1.54 -1.57 -5.72
CA SER A 160 2.15 -0.24 -5.80
C SER A 160 1.51 0.62 -6.91
N ALA A 161 1.31 0.05 -8.11
CA ALA A 161 0.70 0.74 -9.24
C ALA A 161 -0.76 1.15 -8.97
N TRP A 162 -1.60 0.21 -8.54
CA TRP A 162 -3.02 0.49 -8.24
C TRP A 162 -3.19 1.60 -7.18
N ASN A 163 -2.35 1.58 -6.14
CA ASN A 163 -2.40 2.62 -5.13
C ASN A 163 -1.73 3.93 -5.58
N ASN A 164 -1.02 3.97 -6.71
CA ASN A 164 -0.14 5.08 -7.12
C ASN A 164 1.02 5.33 -6.17
N ALA A 165 1.51 4.29 -5.49
CA ALA A 165 2.51 4.40 -4.43
C ALA A 165 3.89 4.81 -4.93
N GLY A 166 4.24 4.52 -6.18
CA GLY A 166 5.54 4.86 -6.78
C GLY A 166 6.73 4.08 -6.23
N PHE A 167 6.51 3.13 -5.32
CA PHE A 167 7.57 2.24 -4.82
C PHE A 167 7.89 1.15 -5.84
N SER A 168 9.19 0.87 -6.02
CA SER A 168 9.71 -0.25 -6.82
C SER A 168 10.67 -1.09 -5.98
N LEU A 169 10.75 -2.38 -6.29
CA LEU A 169 11.78 -3.27 -5.74
C LEU A 169 13.05 -3.31 -6.61
N PHE A 170 13.07 -2.61 -7.74
CA PHE A 170 14.28 -2.46 -8.54
C PHE A 170 14.97 -1.12 -8.23
N PRO A 171 16.32 -1.10 -8.15
CA PRO A 171 17.09 0.12 -7.88
C PRO A 171 16.89 1.24 -8.89
N ASP A 172 16.62 0.86 -10.14
CA ASP A 172 16.39 1.75 -11.28
C ASP A 172 14.88 2.01 -11.51
N SER A 173 14.07 1.75 -10.48
CA SER A 173 12.62 1.79 -10.54
C SER A 173 12.02 0.84 -11.57
N LEU A 174 11.58 1.30 -12.74
CA LEU A 174 11.11 0.43 -13.82
C LEU A 174 11.80 0.79 -15.15
N THR A 175 12.90 1.54 -15.09
CA THR A 175 13.56 2.07 -16.29
C THR A 175 14.16 0.97 -17.17
N SER A 176 14.65 -0.12 -16.58
CA SER A 176 15.06 -1.32 -17.33
C SER A 176 13.94 -1.93 -18.18
N TYR A 177 12.67 -1.70 -17.81
CA TYR A 177 11.50 -2.18 -18.54
C TYR A 177 10.88 -1.15 -19.50
N GLN A 178 11.57 -0.04 -19.80
CA GLN A 178 11.03 1.04 -20.63
C GLN A 178 10.49 0.59 -22.00
N SER A 179 11.05 -0.47 -22.60
CA SER A 179 10.63 -1.03 -23.89
C SER A 179 9.54 -2.10 -23.77
N SER A 180 9.18 -2.53 -22.56
CA SER A 180 8.16 -3.57 -22.33
C SER A 180 6.76 -2.98 -22.49
N LEU A 181 6.15 -3.26 -23.65
CA LEU A 181 4.78 -2.80 -23.93
C LEU A 181 3.78 -3.33 -22.90
N LEU A 182 3.88 -4.60 -22.53
CA LEU A 182 2.95 -5.23 -21.60
C LEU A 182 3.05 -4.58 -20.21
N LEU A 183 4.27 -4.42 -19.68
CA LEU A 183 4.48 -3.80 -18.36
C LEU A 183 3.98 -2.36 -18.34
N ASN A 184 4.32 -1.57 -19.36
CA ASN A 184 3.88 -0.18 -19.45
C ASN A 184 2.35 -0.07 -19.51
N LEU A 185 1.67 -0.93 -20.28
CA LEU A 185 0.20 -0.94 -20.32
C LEU A 185 -0.41 -1.32 -18.98
N VAL A 186 0.12 -2.34 -18.31
CA VAL A 186 -0.40 -2.77 -17.01
C VAL A 186 -0.22 -1.67 -15.96
N ILE A 187 0.99 -1.15 -15.80
CA ILE A 187 1.28 -0.13 -14.77
C ILE A 187 0.50 1.16 -14.98
N THR A 188 0.24 1.57 -16.23
CA THR A 188 -0.48 2.82 -16.52
C THR A 188 -2.00 2.69 -16.48
N THR A 189 -2.56 1.48 -16.54
CA THR A 189 -4.02 1.24 -16.54
C THR A 189 -4.57 0.83 -15.18
N LEU A 190 -3.71 0.36 -14.28
CA LEU A 190 -4.01 0.24 -12.85
C LEU A 190 -4.10 1.63 -12.21
#